data_AF-A0A0C4DGL2-F1
#
_entry.id   AF-A0A0C4DGL2-F1
#
_cell.length_a   1.000
_cell.length_b   1.000
_cell.length_c   1.000
_cell.angle_alpha   90.00
_cell.angle_beta   90.00
_cell.angle_gamma   90.00
#
_symmetry.space_group_name_H-M   'P 1'
#
loop_
_entity.id
_entity.type
_entity.pdbx_description
1 polymer ?
#
loop_
_entity_poly.entity_id
_entity_poly.type
_entity_poly.pdbx_seq_one_letter_code
_entity_poly.pdbx_strand_id
1 'polypeptide(L)'
;SMHKFLTIPRLEELYNTKQGPTNPMLFHLVRDVKQGNLPPGYKITLIDIGLVIEYLMGGTYRCTYTRKRFRLIYNSLGGNNRRSGRNTSSSTPQLRKSHESFGNRADKKEKMRHNHFIKTAQPYRPKIDTVMEEGKKKRTKDEIVDIDDPETKRFPYPLNELLIWACLMKRQVMARFLWQHGEESMAKALVACKIYRSMAYEAKQSDLVDDTSEELKQYSNDFGQLAVELLEQSFRQDETMAMKLLTYELKNWSNSTCLKLAVSSRLRPFVAHTCTQMLLSDMWMGRLNMRKNSWYKVILSILVPPAILLLEYKTKAEMSHIPQSQDAHQMTMDDSENNFQNITEEIPMEVFKEVRILDSNEGKNEMEIQMKSKKLPITRKFYAFYHAPIVKFWFNTLAYLGFLMLYTFVVLVQMEQLPSVQEWIVIAYIFTYAIEKVREIFMSEAGKVNQKIKVWFSDYFNISDTIAIISFFIGFGLRFGAKWNFANAYDNHVFVAGRLIYCLNIIFWYVRLLDFLAVNQQAGPYVMMIGKMVS
;
A
#
# COMPACT_ATOMS: atom_id res chain seq x y z
N SER A 1 16.22 -25.06 20.01
CA SER A 1 15.85 -23.77 19.39
C SER A 1 15.02 -24.02 18.15
N MET A 2 13.89 -23.32 18.00
CA MET A 2 12.97 -23.48 16.86
C MET A 2 13.63 -23.19 15.50
N HIS A 3 14.65 -22.32 15.48
CA HIS A 3 15.40 -22.00 14.26
C HIS A 3 16.16 -23.21 13.68
N LYS A 4 16.63 -24.13 14.53
CA LYS A 4 17.30 -25.36 14.07
C LYS A 4 16.30 -26.47 13.73
N PHE A 5 15.14 -26.45 14.37
CA PHE A 5 14.10 -27.45 14.19
C PHE A 5 13.35 -27.28 12.86
N LEU A 6 12.98 -26.04 12.53
CA LEU A 6 12.11 -25.79 11.37
C LEU A 6 12.94 -25.63 10.09
N THR A 7 12.93 -26.69 9.28
CA THR A 7 13.49 -26.72 7.93
C THR A 7 12.36 -26.81 6.90
N ILE A 8 12.67 -26.46 5.64
CA ILE A 8 11.72 -26.56 4.51
C ILE A 8 11.02 -27.94 4.42
N PRO A 9 11.74 -29.08 4.40
CA PRO A 9 11.09 -30.39 4.33
C PRO A 9 10.25 -30.70 5.56
N ARG A 10 10.66 -30.24 6.75
CA ARG A 10 9.92 -30.48 7.99
C ARG A 10 8.59 -29.75 8.01
N LEU A 11 8.55 -28.51 7.53
CA LEU A 11 7.29 -27.76 7.42
C LEU A 11 6.34 -28.44 6.42
N GLU A 12 6.86 -28.88 5.26
CA GLU A 12 6.07 -29.61 4.28
C GLU A 12 5.52 -30.94 4.85
N GLU A 13 6.34 -31.67 5.63
CA GLU A 13 5.89 -32.85 6.36
C GLU A 13 4.74 -32.52 7.32
N LEU A 14 4.87 -31.45 8.12
CA LEU A 14 3.83 -31.02 9.06
C LEU A 14 2.49 -30.72 8.40
N TYR A 15 2.48 -30.13 7.20
CA TYR A 15 1.25 -29.89 6.43
C TYR A 15 0.63 -31.18 5.87
N ASN A 16 1.45 -32.18 5.56
CA ASN A 16 1.00 -33.45 4.98
C ASN A 16 0.75 -34.56 6.01
N THR A 17 1.06 -34.32 7.29
CA THR A 17 0.80 -35.33 8.34
C THR A 17 -0.70 -35.57 8.52
N LYS A 18 -1.09 -36.84 8.50
CA LYS A 18 -2.45 -37.29 8.85
C LYS A 18 -2.61 -37.64 10.33
N GLN A 19 -1.55 -37.47 11.11
CA GLN A 19 -1.54 -37.78 12.54
C GLN A 19 -2.12 -36.58 13.31
N GLY A 20 -3.35 -36.74 13.81
CA GLY A 20 -4.09 -35.73 14.58
C GLY A 20 -5.22 -35.05 13.80
N PRO A 21 -5.84 -33.99 14.36
CA PRO A 21 -6.92 -33.27 13.69
C PRO A 21 -6.37 -32.62 12.42
N THR A 22 -6.95 -32.99 11.27
CA THR A 22 -6.64 -32.42 9.97
C THR A 22 -7.79 -31.53 9.53
N ASN A 23 -7.48 -30.46 8.80
CA ASN A 23 -8.50 -29.59 8.22
C ASN A 23 -8.82 -30.05 6.79
N PRO A 24 -9.95 -30.74 6.54
CA PRO A 24 -10.32 -31.18 5.19
C PRO A 24 -10.48 -29.99 4.22
N MET A 25 -10.84 -28.81 4.75
CA MET A 25 -11.00 -27.59 3.97
C MET A 25 -9.69 -27.14 3.29
N LEU A 26 -8.52 -27.41 3.87
CA LEU A 26 -7.24 -27.02 3.27
C LEU A 26 -7.04 -27.68 1.90
N PHE A 27 -7.45 -28.94 1.75
CA PHE A 27 -7.37 -29.64 0.45
C PHE A 27 -8.34 -29.05 -0.59
N HIS A 28 -9.54 -28.62 -0.17
CA HIS A 28 -10.48 -27.92 -1.04
C HIS A 28 -9.88 -26.59 -1.54
N LEU A 29 -9.33 -25.78 -0.64
CA LEU A 29 -8.67 -24.52 -1.02
C LEU A 29 -7.51 -24.72 -2.00
N VAL A 30 -6.68 -25.76 -1.79
CA VAL A 30 -5.59 -26.08 -2.73
C VAL A 30 -6.14 -26.47 -4.10
N ARG A 31 -7.24 -27.22 -4.16
CA ARG A 31 -7.91 -27.61 -5.41
C ARG A 31 -8.42 -26.39 -6.17
N ASP A 32 -9.08 -25.47 -5.47
CA ASP A 32 -9.68 -24.28 -6.06
C ASP A 32 -8.61 -23.34 -6.64
N VAL A 33 -7.51 -23.17 -5.90
CA VAL A 33 -6.40 -22.31 -6.33
C VAL A 33 -5.63 -22.90 -7.50
N LYS A 34 -5.48 -24.23 -7.58
CA LYS A 34 -4.76 -24.90 -8.67
C LYS A 34 -5.61 -25.08 -9.94
N GLN A 35 -6.93 -24.88 -9.86
CA GLN A 35 -7.87 -25.02 -10.98
C GLN A 35 -7.70 -26.35 -11.76
N GLY A 36 -7.38 -27.44 -11.06
CA GLY A 36 -7.09 -28.73 -11.69
C GLY A 36 -7.47 -29.92 -10.80
N ASN A 37 -7.73 -31.07 -11.43
CA ASN A 37 -7.98 -32.31 -10.71
C ASN A 37 -6.68 -32.80 -10.07
N LEU A 38 -6.61 -32.73 -8.74
CA LEU A 38 -5.49 -33.26 -7.96
C LEU A 38 -5.57 -34.80 -7.97
N PRO A 39 -4.47 -35.51 -8.25
CA PRO A 39 -4.46 -36.97 -8.22
C PRO A 39 -4.70 -37.49 -6.78
N PRO A 40 -5.31 -38.69 -6.64
CA PRO A 40 -5.51 -39.30 -5.33
C PRO A 40 -4.15 -39.54 -4.65
N GLY A 41 -3.96 -38.99 -3.45
CA GLY A 41 -2.69 -39.07 -2.70
C GLY A 41 -1.69 -37.95 -2.98
N TYR A 42 -2.12 -36.84 -3.62
CA TYR A 42 -1.28 -35.65 -3.80
C TYR A 42 -0.73 -35.11 -2.47
N LYS A 43 0.58 -34.86 -2.43
CA LYS A 43 1.26 -34.18 -1.31
C LYS A 43 1.28 -32.68 -1.58
N ILE A 44 0.76 -31.92 -0.62
CA ILE A 44 0.71 -30.46 -0.67
C ILE A 44 2.13 -29.91 -0.57
N THR A 45 2.53 -29.08 -1.53
CA THR A 45 3.83 -28.40 -1.51
C THR A 45 3.74 -27.04 -0.80
N LEU A 46 4.87 -26.50 -0.34
CA LEU A 46 4.89 -25.14 0.23
C LEU A 46 4.51 -24.05 -0.79
N ILE A 47 4.73 -24.31 -2.08
CA ILE A 47 4.29 -23.39 -3.14
C ILE A 47 2.76 -23.37 -3.21
N ASP A 48 2.11 -24.53 -3.15
CA ASP A 48 0.65 -24.63 -3.11
C ASP A 48 0.08 -23.89 -1.90
N ILE A 49 0.70 -24.08 -0.73
CA ILE A 49 0.32 -23.37 0.50
C ILE A 49 0.48 -21.85 0.34
N GLY A 50 1.57 -21.42 -0.30
CA GLY A 50 1.80 -20.01 -0.60
C GLY A 50 0.69 -19.40 -1.45
N LEU A 51 0.19 -20.14 -2.45
CA LEU A 51 -0.93 -19.69 -3.27
C LEU A 51 -2.25 -19.65 -2.48
N VAL A 52 -2.49 -20.61 -1.57
CA VAL A 52 -3.64 -20.59 -0.66
C VAL A 52 -3.58 -19.37 0.28
N ILE A 53 -2.41 -19.06 0.83
CA ILE A 53 -2.24 -17.86 1.68
C ILE A 53 -2.51 -16.59 0.85
N GLU A 54 -1.98 -16.49 -0.37
CA GLU A 54 -2.26 -15.35 -1.26
C GLU A 54 -3.75 -15.21 -1.58
N TYR A 55 -4.44 -16.34 -1.80
CA TYR A 55 -5.89 -16.37 -2.03
C TYR A 55 -6.67 -15.88 -0.79
N LEU A 56 -6.38 -16.42 0.39
CA LEU A 56 -7.08 -16.08 1.64
C LEU A 56 -6.79 -14.64 2.10
N MET A 57 -5.55 -14.16 1.95
CA MET A 57 -5.19 -12.79 2.30
C MET A 57 -5.76 -11.79 1.29
N GLY A 58 -5.77 -12.13 0.01
CA GLY A 58 -6.31 -11.31 -1.08
C GLY A 58 -5.46 -10.07 -1.41
N GLY A 59 -5.98 -9.23 -2.30
CA GLY A 59 -5.34 -7.96 -2.70
C GLY A 59 -4.00 -8.18 -3.40
N THR A 60 -2.98 -7.41 -3.00
CA THR A 60 -1.60 -7.51 -3.51
C THR A 60 -0.68 -8.30 -2.57
N TYR A 61 -1.23 -9.10 -1.65
CA TYR A 61 -0.41 -9.87 -0.72
C TYR A 61 0.43 -10.92 -1.47
N ARG A 62 1.73 -10.96 -1.17
CA ARG A 62 2.70 -11.87 -1.78
C ARG A 62 3.40 -12.68 -0.71
N CYS A 63 3.04 -13.96 -0.64
CA CYS A 63 3.62 -14.91 0.29
C CYS A 63 5.12 -15.11 -0.02
N THR A 64 5.93 -15.37 1.01
CA THR A 64 7.36 -15.65 0.86
C THR A 64 7.60 -16.89 -0.02
N TYR A 65 6.73 -17.89 0.07
CA TYR A 65 6.87 -19.16 -0.65
C TYR A 65 6.72 -19.04 -2.17
N THR A 66 6.01 -18.02 -2.66
CA THR A 66 5.78 -17.82 -4.09
C THR A 66 6.85 -16.94 -4.75
N ARG A 67 7.76 -16.34 -3.97
CA ARG A 67 8.83 -15.47 -4.47
C ARG A 67 9.91 -16.28 -5.19
N LYS A 68 10.57 -15.64 -6.17
CA LYS A 68 11.64 -16.26 -6.97
C LYS A 68 12.75 -16.86 -6.10
N ARG A 69 13.20 -16.12 -5.08
CA ARG A 69 14.23 -16.55 -4.13
C ARG A 69 13.88 -17.88 -3.44
N PHE A 70 12.66 -17.99 -2.90
CA PHE A 70 12.23 -19.21 -2.23
C PHE A 70 12.09 -20.38 -3.20
N ARG A 71 11.54 -20.16 -4.41
CA ARG A 71 11.42 -21.21 -5.43
C ARG A 71 12.77 -21.80 -5.84
N LEU A 72 13.82 -20.99 -5.94
CA LEU A 72 15.17 -21.46 -6.24
C LEU A 72 15.70 -22.41 -5.16
N ILE A 73 15.55 -22.03 -3.88
CA ILE A 73 15.95 -22.84 -2.72
C ILE A 73 15.09 -24.12 -2.62
N TYR A 74 13.79 -24.00 -2.86
CA TYR A 74 12.87 -25.14 -2.81
C TYR A 74 13.17 -26.18 -3.90
N ASN A 75 13.44 -25.73 -5.13
CA ASN A 75 13.73 -26.62 -6.25
C ASN A 75 15.08 -27.35 -6.12
N SER A 76 16.10 -26.72 -5.50
CA SER A 76 17.39 -27.38 -5.25
C SER A 76 17.27 -28.55 -4.28
N LEU A 77 16.37 -28.45 -3.29
CA LEU A 77 16.06 -29.52 -2.34
C LEU A 77 15.39 -30.72 -3.04
N GLY A 78 14.46 -30.46 -3.96
CA GLY A 78 13.82 -31.51 -4.77
C GLY A 78 14.76 -32.23 -5.74
N GLY A 79 15.77 -31.51 -6.25
CA GLY A 79 16.80 -32.07 -7.15
C GLY A 79 17.78 -33.01 -6.45
N ASN A 80 18.21 -32.68 -5.23
CA ASN A 80 19.16 -33.49 -4.48
C ASN A 80 18.56 -34.81 -3.96
N ASN A 81 17.26 -34.83 -3.62
CA ASN A 81 16.58 -36.09 -3.24
C ASN A 81 16.39 -37.08 -4.41
N ARG A 82 16.43 -36.63 -5.67
CA ARG A 82 16.41 -37.55 -6.84
C ARG A 82 17.77 -38.21 -7.12
N ARG A 83 18.87 -37.64 -6.63
CA ARG A 83 20.21 -38.23 -6.77
C ARG A 83 20.57 -39.22 -5.65
N SER A 84 19.86 -39.19 -4.53
CA SER A 84 20.18 -40.06 -3.37
C SER A 84 19.47 -41.42 -3.38
N GLY A 85 18.79 -41.79 -4.47
CA GLY A 85 17.92 -42.96 -4.52
C GLY A 85 18.00 -43.72 -5.84
N ARG A 86 19.21 -44.03 -6.34
CA ARG A 86 19.40 -45.12 -7.30
C ARG A 86 20.85 -45.52 -7.37
N ASN A 87 21.12 -46.79 -7.07
CA ASN A 87 22.37 -47.48 -7.41
C ASN A 87 22.73 -47.18 -8.87
N THR A 88 23.83 -46.48 -9.10
CA THR A 88 24.52 -46.50 -10.39
C THR A 88 25.91 -47.05 -10.16
N SER A 89 26.03 -48.30 -10.58
CA SER A 89 27.26 -49.05 -10.76
C SER A 89 28.36 -48.24 -11.43
N SER A 90 29.57 -48.54 -10.98
CA SER A 90 30.84 -48.23 -11.61
C SER A 90 30.84 -48.51 -13.12
N SER A 91 31.03 -47.47 -13.91
CA SER A 91 31.89 -47.48 -15.10
C SER A 91 31.83 -46.10 -15.76
N THR A 92 32.87 -45.31 -15.54
CA THR A 92 33.30 -44.34 -16.53
C THR A 92 33.68 -45.12 -17.79
N PRO A 93 33.36 -44.61 -18.99
CA PRO A 93 34.49 -44.15 -19.78
C PRO A 93 34.31 -42.70 -20.24
N GLN A 94 35.46 -42.03 -20.29
CA GLN A 94 35.69 -40.80 -21.02
C GLN A 94 35.14 -40.95 -22.44
N LEU A 95 34.49 -39.92 -22.96
CA LEU A 95 35.03 -39.08 -24.04
C LEU A 95 33.99 -38.04 -24.47
N ARG A 96 34.19 -36.82 -23.99
CA ARG A 96 33.77 -35.60 -24.69
C ARG A 96 34.89 -35.22 -25.65
N LYS A 97 34.46 -34.76 -26.84
CA LYS A 97 35.20 -34.08 -27.93
C LYS A 97 35.81 -35.01 -28.97
N SER A 98 35.73 -34.74 -30.28
CA SER A 98 35.11 -33.66 -31.06
C SER A 98 35.34 -34.00 -32.53
N HIS A 99 34.41 -33.68 -33.43
CA HIS A 99 34.73 -33.53 -34.84
C HIS A 99 35.68 -32.34 -35.00
N GLU A 100 36.75 -32.57 -35.76
CA GLU A 100 37.83 -31.63 -36.06
C GLU A 100 37.38 -30.46 -36.95
N SER A 101 38.04 -29.32 -36.76
CA SER A 101 38.88 -28.77 -37.82
C SER A 101 40.12 -28.10 -37.18
N PHE A 102 41.27 -28.76 -37.41
CA PHE A 102 42.68 -28.32 -37.42
C PHE A 102 42.96 -26.82 -37.24
N GLY A 103 44.00 -26.33 -36.57
CA GLY A 103 45.26 -26.82 -35.97
C GLY A 103 46.06 -25.51 -35.69
N ASN A 104 46.77 -25.29 -34.59
CA ASN A 104 48.05 -25.89 -34.22
C ASN A 104 48.44 -25.48 -32.78
N ARG A 105 49.29 -26.33 -32.20
CA ARG A 105 49.81 -26.38 -30.83
C ARG A 105 50.75 -25.22 -30.44
N ALA A 106 50.90 -25.11 -29.11
CA ALA A 106 51.97 -24.47 -28.33
C ALA A 106 51.93 -22.93 -28.34
N ASP A 107 51.95 -22.19 -27.23
CA ASP A 107 52.54 -22.41 -25.92
C ASP A 107 51.70 -21.77 -24.80
N LYS A 108 51.38 -22.57 -23.78
CA LYS A 108 51.06 -22.05 -22.44
C LYS A 108 52.38 -21.87 -21.71
N LYS A 109 52.94 -20.66 -21.69
CA LYS A 109 53.74 -20.20 -20.54
C LYS A 109 54.25 -18.75 -20.53
N GLU A 110 53.67 -17.78 -21.24
CA GLU A 110 54.29 -16.44 -21.17
C GLU A 110 53.41 -15.21 -21.43
N LYS A 111 52.18 -15.14 -20.88
CA LYS A 111 51.38 -13.89 -20.97
C LYS A 111 50.64 -13.48 -19.69
N MET A 112 51.15 -13.85 -18.51
CA MET A 112 50.79 -13.17 -17.24
C MET A 112 51.51 -11.81 -17.05
N ARG A 113 52.20 -11.26 -18.06
CA ARG A 113 52.97 -10.01 -17.92
C ARG A 113 52.79 -8.95 -19.01
N HIS A 114 51.82 -9.06 -19.92
CA HIS A 114 51.69 -8.08 -21.02
C HIS A 114 50.34 -7.37 -21.20
N ASN A 115 49.47 -7.38 -20.19
CA ASN A 115 48.37 -6.40 -20.12
C ASN A 115 48.80 -5.04 -19.54
N HIS A 116 50.11 -4.82 -19.40
CA HIS A 116 50.69 -3.56 -18.91
C HIS A 116 51.37 -2.72 -20.00
N PHE A 117 51.23 -3.07 -21.29
CA PHE A 117 51.94 -2.37 -22.38
C PHE A 117 51.12 -2.08 -23.65
N ILE A 118 49.80 -1.95 -23.52
CA ILE A 118 48.99 -1.20 -24.51
C ILE A 118 48.25 -0.09 -23.77
N LYS A 119 49.03 0.71 -23.03
CA LYS A 119 48.61 1.96 -22.36
C LYS A 119 49.35 3.17 -22.91
N THR A 120 49.90 3.08 -24.11
CA THR A 120 50.67 4.16 -24.74
C THR A 120 50.46 4.11 -26.25
N ALA A 121 49.32 4.63 -26.70
CA ALA A 121 49.15 5.32 -27.99
C ALA A 121 47.66 5.47 -28.29
N GLN A 122 47.00 6.41 -27.64
CA GLN A 122 46.00 7.27 -28.28
C GLN A 122 45.82 8.53 -27.43
N PRO A 123 46.01 9.72 -28.00
CA PRO A 123 46.02 10.98 -27.25
C PRO A 123 44.61 11.41 -26.76
N TYR A 124 44.65 11.98 -25.56
CA TYR A 124 43.68 12.77 -24.78
C TYR A 124 42.74 13.64 -25.65
N ARG A 125 41.40 13.49 -25.62
CA ARG A 125 40.35 14.13 -24.76
C ARG A 125 40.33 15.68 -24.73
N PRO A 126 39.13 16.29 -24.69
CA PRO A 126 38.56 16.63 -23.38
C PRO A 126 37.08 16.24 -23.20
N LYS A 127 36.84 15.51 -22.10
CA LYS A 127 35.58 15.53 -21.35
C LYS A 127 35.70 16.70 -20.38
N ILE A 128 34.68 17.55 -20.30
CA ILE A 128 34.45 18.47 -19.17
C ILE A 128 33.54 17.76 -18.17
N ASP A 129 33.86 17.95 -16.91
CA ASP A 129 33.49 17.14 -15.77
C ASP A 129 32.01 17.20 -15.36
N THR A 130 31.48 16.02 -15.05
CA THR A 130 30.41 15.83 -14.06
C THR A 130 30.80 14.61 -13.24
N VAL A 131 31.63 14.85 -12.22
CA VAL A 131 31.94 13.88 -11.18
C VAL A 131 31.01 14.18 -10.00
N MET A 132 30.20 13.17 -9.64
CA MET A 132 29.63 12.84 -8.32
C MET A 132 28.17 12.37 -8.42
N GLU A 133 27.91 11.23 -9.07
CA GLU A 133 26.68 10.45 -8.84
C GLU A 133 26.78 8.98 -9.33
N GLU A 134 27.96 8.35 -9.25
CA GLU A 134 28.11 6.90 -9.53
C GLU A 134 28.52 6.08 -8.30
N GLY A 135 28.14 6.54 -7.10
CA GLY A 135 28.42 5.87 -5.83
C GLY A 135 27.32 4.96 -5.27
N LYS A 136 26.08 5.00 -5.79
CA LYS A 136 24.93 4.34 -5.13
C LYS A 136 24.00 3.50 -6.03
N LYS A 137 24.40 3.17 -7.27
CA LYS A 137 23.58 2.33 -8.19
C LYS A 137 24.13 0.93 -8.49
N LYS A 138 25.04 0.41 -7.65
CA LYS A 138 25.52 -0.98 -7.69
C LYS A 138 25.61 -1.60 -6.29
N ARG A 139 24.47 -1.71 -5.59
CA ARG A 139 24.30 -2.66 -4.47
C ARG A 139 22.92 -3.33 -4.50
N THR A 140 22.54 -3.83 -5.66
CA THR A 140 21.61 -4.96 -5.79
C THR A 140 22.34 -6.00 -6.64
N LYS A 141 23.50 -6.43 -6.13
CA LYS A 141 24.06 -7.71 -6.53
C LYS A 141 23.04 -8.71 -6.03
N ASP A 142 22.34 -9.39 -6.93
CA ASP A 142 21.58 -10.59 -6.60
C ASP A 142 22.43 -11.38 -5.60
N GLU A 143 21.93 -11.55 -4.37
CA GLU A 143 22.57 -12.41 -3.39
C GLU A 143 22.75 -13.75 -4.09
N ILE A 144 24.00 -14.09 -4.42
CA ILE A 144 24.38 -15.42 -4.84
C ILE A 144 24.04 -16.28 -3.63
N VAL A 145 22.84 -16.85 -3.63
CA VAL A 145 22.38 -17.73 -2.55
C VAL A 145 23.33 -18.90 -2.58
N ASP A 146 24.13 -19.07 -1.53
CA ASP A 146 24.95 -20.25 -1.34
C ASP A 146 24.00 -21.42 -1.02
N ILE A 147 23.58 -22.13 -2.06
CA ILE A 147 22.57 -23.20 -1.97
C ILE A 147 23.07 -24.35 -1.07
N ASP A 148 24.38 -24.46 -0.88
CA ASP A 148 25.01 -25.51 -0.08
C ASP A 148 25.10 -25.17 1.41
N ASP A 149 24.83 -23.92 1.82
CA ASP A 149 24.79 -23.54 3.23
C ASP A 149 23.53 -24.14 3.92
N PRO A 150 23.68 -25.00 4.94
CA PRO A 150 22.56 -25.57 5.69
C PRO A 150 21.67 -24.53 6.38
N GLU A 151 22.12 -23.28 6.55
CA GLU A 151 21.30 -22.19 7.08
C GLU A 151 20.28 -21.67 6.06
N THR A 152 20.53 -21.79 4.76
CA THR A 152 19.58 -21.36 3.70
C THR A 152 18.31 -22.22 3.64
N LYS A 153 18.35 -23.42 4.25
CA LYS A 153 17.23 -24.36 4.36
C LYS A 153 16.34 -24.09 5.58
N ARG A 154 16.74 -23.17 6.45
CA ARG A 154 16.03 -22.79 7.68
C ARG A 154 15.22 -21.53 7.46
N PHE A 155 14.15 -21.38 8.22
CA PHE A 155 13.34 -20.17 8.19
C PHE A 155 13.94 -19.10 9.12
N PRO A 156 14.03 -17.83 8.67
CA PRO A 156 14.47 -16.73 9.53
C PRO A 156 13.50 -16.53 10.71
N TYR A 157 12.20 -16.71 10.47
CA TYR A 157 11.13 -16.53 11.45
C TYR A 157 10.28 -17.79 11.60
N PRO A 158 10.77 -18.83 12.29
CA PRO A 158 10.10 -20.14 12.34
C PRO A 158 8.72 -20.11 13.01
N LEU A 159 8.51 -19.21 13.97
CA LEU A 159 7.23 -19.08 14.68
C LEU A 159 6.14 -18.45 13.79
N ASN A 160 6.51 -17.60 12.83
CA ASN A 160 5.54 -17.03 11.88
C ASN A 160 4.98 -18.14 10.98
N GLU A 161 5.86 -19.02 10.48
CA GLU A 161 5.48 -20.14 9.63
C GLU A 161 4.62 -21.16 10.37
N LEU A 162 4.96 -21.45 11.63
CA LEU A 162 4.19 -22.36 12.47
C LEU A 162 2.84 -21.79 12.90
N LEU A 163 2.74 -20.47 13.10
CA LEU A 163 1.46 -19.83 13.37
C LEU A 163 0.53 -19.98 12.16
N ILE A 164 1.02 -19.68 10.95
CA ILE A 164 0.24 -19.86 9.71
C ILE A 164 -0.19 -21.31 9.55
N TRP A 165 0.72 -22.26 9.78
CA TRP A 165 0.40 -23.69 9.77
C TRP A 165 -0.71 -24.04 10.77
N ALA A 166 -0.59 -23.58 12.02
CA ALA A 166 -1.59 -23.85 13.04
C ALA A 166 -2.96 -23.25 12.69
N CYS A 167 -3.00 -22.04 12.12
CA CYS A 167 -4.23 -21.41 11.65
C CYS A 167 -4.86 -22.18 10.48
N LEU A 168 -4.10 -22.49 9.43
CA LEU A 168 -4.60 -23.23 8.26
C LEU A 168 -5.08 -24.65 8.61
N MET A 169 -4.42 -25.29 9.59
CA MET A 169 -4.81 -26.60 10.10
C MET A 169 -5.93 -26.57 11.15
N LYS A 170 -6.53 -25.40 11.43
CA LYS A 170 -7.62 -25.22 12.41
C LYS A 170 -7.23 -25.70 13.83
N ARG A 171 -5.98 -25.44 14.25
CA ARG A 171 -5.46 -25.83 15.58
C ARG A 171 -5.38 -24.62 16.51
N GLN A 172 -6.52 -24.19 17.04
CA GLN A 172 -6.64 -22.92 17.78
C GLN A 172 -5.72 -22.83 19.01
N VAL A 173 -5.71 -23.84 19.88
CA VAL A 173 -4.90 -23.82 21.11
C VAL A 173 -3.40 -23.71 20.79
N MET A 174 -2.95 -24.45 19.78
CA MET A 174 -1.57 -24.38 19.29
C MET A 174 -1.26 -23.02 18.68
N ALA A 175 -2.17 -22.45 17.89
CA ALA A 175 -2.01 -21.12 17.30
C ALA A 175 -1.85 -20.04 18.39
N ARG A 176 -2.64 -20.09 19.46
CA ARG A 176 -2.53 -19.16 20.61
C ARG A 176 -1.18 -19.29 21.32
N PHE A 177 -0.72 -20.52 21.56
CA PHE A 177 0.59 -20.76 22.15
C PHE A 177 1.73 -20.20 21.28
N LEU A 178 1.72 -20.49 19.98
CA LEU A 178 2.74 -20.01 19.05
C LEU A 178 2.70 -18.49 18.87
N TRP A 179 1.52 -17.87 18.98
CA TRP A 179 1.35 -16.42 18.89
C TRP A 179 2.01 -15.67 20.06
N GLN A 180 1.90 -16.20 21.28
CA GLN A 180 2.53 -15.61 22.47
C GLN A 180 4.05 -15.56 22.36
N HIS A 181 4.63 -16.39 21.49
CA HIS A 181 6.07 -16.48 21.32
C HIS A 181 6.53 -15.80 20.02
N GLY A 182 7.58 -14.99 20.14
CA GLY A 182 8.30 -14.36 19.03
C GLY A 182 7.87 -12.92 18.73
N GLU A 183 8.47 -12.37 17.68
CA GLU A 183 8.37 -10.95 17.32
C GLU A 183 7.03 -10.62 16.64
N GLU A 184 6.69 -9.33 16.55
CA GLU A 184 5.53 -8.82 15.79
C GLU A 184 4.18 -9.44 16.21
N SER A 185 3.94 -9.63 17.51
CA SER A 185 2.73 -10.28 18.05
C SER A 185 1.41 -9.63 17.58
N MET A 186 1.35 -8.31 17.52
CA MET A 186 0.15 -7.59 17.03
C MET A 186 -0.13 -7.91 15.55
N ALA A 187 0.90 -7.90 14.69
CA ALA A 187 0.74 -8.23 13.27
C ALA A 187 0.33 -9.70 13.07
N LYS A 188 0.94 -10.62 13.82
CA LYS A 188 0.57 -12.04 13.83
C LYS A 188 -0.91 -12.26 14.16
N ALA A 189 -1.43 -11.56 15.17
CA ALA A 189 -2.85 -11.64 15.54
C ALA A 189 -3.76 -11.17 14.40
N LEU A 190 -3.41 -10.05 13.74
CA LEU A 190 -4.17 -9.53 12.60
C LEU A 190 -4.15 -10.48 11.40
N VAL A 191 -3.01 -11.11 11.12
CA VAL A 191 -2.90 -12.11 10.05
C VAL A 191 -3.71 -13.36 10.36
N ALA A 192 -3.62 -13.89 11.59
CA ALA A 192 -4.44 -15.01 12.03
C ALA A 192 -5.94 -14.69 11.93
N CYS A 193 -6.34 -13.50 12.38
CA CYS A 193 -7.71 -12.99 12.23
C CYS A 193 -8.15 -12.96 10.76
N LYS A 194 -7.33 -12.42 9.86
CA LYS A 194 -7.63 -12.38 8.41
C LYS A 194 -7.77 -13.77 7.80
N ILE A 195 -6.84 -14.69 8.11
CA ILE A 195 -6.85 -16.06 7.60
C ILE A 195 -8.11 -16.78 8.06
N TYR A 196 -8.42 -16.79 9.37
CA TYR A 196 -9.61 -17.45 9.90
C TYR A 196 -10.91 -16.88 9.34
N ARG A 197 -11.02 -15.56 9.20
CA ARG A 197 -12.23 -14.93 8.69
C ARG A 197 -12.45 -15.20 7.20
N SER A 198 -11.37 -15.30 6.44
CA SER A 198 -11.44 -15.64 5.01
C SER A 198 -11.76 -17.11 4.82
N MET A 199 -11.18 -18.00 5.65
CA MET A 199 -11.57 -19.42 5.65
C MET A 199 -13.03 -19.60 6.06
N ALA A 200 -13.54 -18.87 7.06
CA ALA A 200 -14.96 -18.91 7.42
C ALA A 200 -15.87 -18.49 6.24
N TYR A 201 -15.46 -17.49 5.46
CA TYR A 201 -16.20 -17.03 4.28
C TYR A 201 -16.24 -18.09 3.16
N GLU A 202 -15.10 -18.73 2.87
CA GLU A 202 -15.03 -19.79 1.86
C GLU A 202 -15.79 -21.05 2.31
N ALA A 203 -15.69 -21.43 3.60
CA ALA A 203 -16.42 -22.56 4.16
C ALA A 203 -17.93 -22.40 3.95
N LYS A 204 -18.44 -21.19 4.21
CA LYS A 204 -19.84 -20.84 4.01
C LYS A 204 -20.31 -20.91 2.54
N GLN A 205 -19.44 -20.66 1.56
CA GLN A 205 -19.79 -20.76 0.14
C GLN A 205 -19.79 -22.21 -0.37
N SER A 206 -18.95 -23.05 0.20
CA SER A 206 -18.74 -24.42 -0.26
C SER A 206 -19.77 -25.44 0.27
N ASP A 207 -20.85 -24.98 0.94
CA ASP A 207 -21.82 -25.81 1.69
C ASP A 207 -21.15 -26.83 2.65
N LEU A 208 -19.90 -26.56 3.04
CA LEU A 208 -19.20 -27.33 4.05
C LEU A 208 -19.77 -26.94 5.42
N VAL A 209 -20.52 -27.85 6.04
CA VAL A 209 -21.05 -27.86 7.42
C VAL A 209 -20.99 -26.48 8.12
N ASP A 210 -22.14 -25.81 8.21
CA ASP A 210 -22.27 -24.42 8.70
C ASP A 210 -21.57 -24.18 10.06
N ASP A 211 -21.58 -25.17 10.95
CA ASP A 211 -20.89 -25.17 12.25
C ASP A 211 -19.40 -24.81 12.15
N THR A 212 -18.72 -25.25 11.10
CA THR A 212 -17.28 -24.98 10.91
C THR A 212 -17.01 -23.52 10.57
N SER A 213 -17.93 -22.88 9.85
CA SER A 213 -17.80 -21.47 9.46
C SER A 213 -17.98 -20.55 10.68
N GLU A 214 -18.92 -20.89 11.57
CA GLU A 214 -19.15 -20.17 12.82
C GLU A 214 -17.97 -20.30 13.78
N GLU A 215 -17.43 -21.51 13.95
CA GLU A 215 -16.27 -21.77 14.80
C GLU A 215 -15.03 -21.00 14.32
N LEU A 216 -14.75 -21.02 13.00
CA LEU A 216 -13.65 -20.24 12.41
C LEU A 216 -13.85 -18.73 12.60
N LYS A 217 -15.10 -18.26 12.51
CA LYS A 217 -15.43 -16.86 12.76
C LYS A 217 -15.18 -16.49 14.22
N GLN A 218 -15.52 -17.36 15.18
CA GLN A 218 -15.19 -17.17 16.60
C GLN A 218 -13.68 -17.08 16.81
N TYR A 219 -12.89 -18.02 16.25
CA TYR A 219 -11.41 -17.96 16.32
C TYR A 219 -10.83 -16.67 15.73
N SER A 220 -11.44 -16.16 14.65
CA SER A 220 -11.04 -14.87 14.08
C SER A 220 -11.32 -13.70 15.03
N ASN A 221 -12.43 -13.74 15.77
CA ASN A 221 -12.78 -12.70 16.73
C ASN A 221 -11.86 -12.73 17.95
N ASP A 222 -11.49 -13.91 18.45
CA ASP A 222 -10.52 -14.07 19.54
C ASP A 222 -9.18 -13.41 19.20
N PHE A 223 -8.61 -13.74 18.04
CA PHE A 223 -7.35 -13.13 17.59
C PHE A 223 -7.50 -11.64 17.29
N GLY A 224 -8.66 -11.21 16.77
CA GLY A 224 -8.97 -9.80 16.57
C GLY A 224 -8.99 -9.03 17.89
N GLN A 225 -9.58 -9.59 18.94
CA GLN A 225 -9.64 -9.00 20.27
C GLN A 225 -8.24 -8.88 20.90
N LEU A 226 -7.41 -9.92 20.77
CA LEU A 226 -6.01 -9.88 21.22
C LEU A 226 -5.21 -8.74 20.54
N ALA A 227 -5.45 -8.49 19.24
CA ALA A 227 -4.81 -7.39 18.53
C ALA A 227 -5.26 -6.02 19.06
N VAL A 228 -6.55 -5.87 19.41
CA VAL A 228 -7.10 -4.64 19.99
C VAL A 228 -6.53 -4.39 21.38
N GLU A 229 -6.45 -5.42 22.21
CA GLU A 229 -5.89 -5.32 23.57
C GLU A 229 -4.40 -4.95 23.55
N LEU A 230 -3.61 -5.53 22.64
CA LEU A 230 -2.22 -5.13 22.45
C LEU A 230 -2.09 -3.68 21.98
N LEU A 231 -2.97 -3.24 21.07
CA LEU A 231 -2.97 -1.86 20.62
C LEU A 231 -3.29 -0.89 21.77
N GLU A 232 -4.33 -1.17 22.55
CA GLU A 232 -4.71 -0.38 23.71
C GLU A 232 -3.57 -0.31 24.73
N GLN A 233 -2.93 -1.43 25.03
CA GLN A 233 -1.79 -1.48 25.94
C GLN A 233 -0.60 -0.66 25.41
N SER A 234 -0.29 -0.76 24.12
CA SER A 234 0.78 0.03 23.50
C SER A 234 0.47 1.53 23.50
N PHE A 235 -0.79 1.89 23.29
CA PHE A 235 -1.26 3.27 23.25
C PHE A 235 -1.20 3.93 24.64
N ARG A 236 -1.54 3.18 25.70
CA ARG A 236 -1.41 3.65 27.09
C ARG A 236 0.03 3.92 27.51
N GLN A 237 1.00 3.24 26.90
CA GLN A 237 2.42 3.43 27.20
C GLN A 237 3.01 4.64 26.46
N ASP A 238 2.81 4.70 25.14
CA ASP A 238 3.26 5.81 24.31
C ASP A 238 2.37 5.95 23.07
N GLU A 239 1.62 7.04 23.02
CA GLU A 239 0.69 7.33 21.93
C GLU A 239 1.41 7.44 20.58
N THR A 240 2.57 8.11 20.55
CA THR A 240 3.29 8.41 19.31
C THR A 240 3.96 7.18 18.73
N MET A 241 4.52 6.32 19.58
CA MET A 241 5.14 5.07 19.17
C MET A 241 4.08 4.03 18.77
N ALA A 242 2.93 3.99 19.43
CA ALA A 242 1.80 3.17 19.00
C ALA A 242 1.31 3.55 17.60
N MET A 243 1.21 4.86 17.30
CA MET A 243 0.88 5.34 15.95
C MET A 243 1.91 4.95 14.89
N LYS A 244 3.22 4.98 15.22
CA LYS A 244 4.29 4.48 14.34
C LYS A 244 4.16 2.99 14.07
N LEU A 245 3.84 2.20 15.10
CA LEU A 245 3.67 0.76 14.99
C LEU A 245 2.55 0.35 14.01
N LEU A 246 1.49 1.16 13.91
CA LEU A 246 0.38 0.93 12.99
C LEU A 246 0.74 1.11 11.51
N THR A 247 1.68 2.01 11.23
CA THR A 247 2.06 2.43 9.87
C THR A 247 3.40 1.89 9.40
N TYR A 248 4.13 1.21 10.31
CA TYR A 248 5.35 0.49 9.99
C TYR A 248 5.11 -0.59 8.91
N GLU A 249 6.03 -0.66 7.94
CA GLU A 249 6.00 -1.67 6.88
C GLU A 249 6.60 -3.00 7.37
N LEU A 250 5.74 -4.01 7.46
CA LEU A 250 6.13 -5.34 7.92
C LEU A 250 6.81 -6.12 6.78
N LYS A 251 8.15 -6.19 6.79
CA LYS A 251 8.94 -6.90 5.77
C LYS A 251 8.55 -8.38 5.64
N ASN A 252 8.18 -9.00 6.76
CA ASN A 252 7.78 -10.40 6.83
C ASN A 252 6.41 -10.67 6.21
N TRP A 253 5.50 -9.70 6.28
CA TRP A 253 4.10 -9.82 5.87
C TRP A 253 3.84 -9.08 4.56
N SER A 254 4.64 -9.34 3.53
CA SER A 254 4.49 -8.72 2.20
C SER A 254 4.58 -7.18 2.17
N ASN A 255 5.34 -6.56 3.08
CA ASN A 255 5.44 -5.10 3.25
C ASN A 255 4.07 -4.44 3.53
N SER A 256 3.09 -5.17 4.07
CA SER A 256 1.83 -4.58 4.51
C SER A 256 2.02 -3.85 5.83
N THR A 257 1.22 -2.81 6.08
CA THR A 257 1.15 -2.16 7.40
C THR A 257 0.13 -2.86 8.29
N CYS A 258 0.31 -2.77 9.61
CA CYS A 258 -0.66 -3.31 10.57
C CYS A 258 -2.08 -2.76 10.33
N LEU A 259 -2.20 -1.46 10.06
CA LEU A 259 -3.49 -0.84 9.76
C LEU A 259 -4.13 -1.42 8.49
N LYS A 260 -3.36 -1.63 7.41
CA LYS A 260 -3.88 -2.25 6.17
C LYS A 260 -4.34 -3.68 6.42
N LEU A 261 -3.61 -4.46 7.22
CA LEU A 261 -4.02 -5.83 7.59
C LEU A 261 -5.35 -5.84 8.36
N ALA A 262 -5.52 -4.94 9.34
CA ALA A 262 -6.76 -4.82 10.09
C ALA A 262 -7.97 -4.41 9.22
N VAL A 263 -7.75 -3.52 8.26
CA VAL A 263 -8.80 -3.12 7.29
C VAL A 263 -9.14 -4.29 6.36
N SER A 264 -8.13 -5.04 5.89
CA SER A 264 -8.35 -6.21 5.02
C SER A 264 -9.15 -7.34 5.68
N SER A 265 -9.06 -7.46 7.02
CA SER A 265 -9.86 -8.40 7.81
C SER A 265 -11.22 -7.82 8.24
N ARG A 266 -11.51 -6.56 7.92
CA ARG A 266 -12.71 -5.83 8.35
C ARG A 266 -12.89 -5.84 9.87
N LEU A 267 -11.79 -5.72 10.62
CA LEU A 267 -11.78 -5.71 12.09
C LEU A 267 -12.18 -4.32 12.61
N ARG A 268 -13.49 -4.09 12.69
CA ARG A 268 -14.08 -2.79 13.09
C ARG A 268 -13.56 -2.25 14.43
N PRO A 269 -13.47 -3.04 15.52
CA PRO A 269 -13.02 -2.52 16.81
C PRO A 269 -11.59 -1.97 16.78
N PHE A 270 -10.71 -2.58 15.97
CA PHE A 270 -9.33 -2.12 15.81
C PHE A 270 -9.25 -0.79 15.07
N VAL A 271 -10.03 -0.61 14.00
CA VAL A 271 -10.06 0.64 13.20
C VAL A 271 -10.84 1.75 13.90
N ALA A 272 -11.80 1.42 14.77
CA ALA A 272 -12.53 2.39 15.58
C ALA A 272 -11.75 2.82 16.85
N HIS A 273 -10.61 2.18 17.13
CA HIS A 273 -9.81 2.45 18.31
C HIS A 273 -9.26 3.88 18.31
N THR A 274 -9.19 4.52 19.49
CA THR A 274 -8.72 5.91 19.65
C THR A 274 -7.35 6.13 18.99
N CYS A 275 -6.38 5.23 19.19
CA CYS A 275 -5.07 5.30 18.53
C CYS A 275 -5.16 5.39 16.99
N THR A 276 -5.97 4.54 16.35
CA THR A 276 -6.15 4.59 14.90
C THR A 276 -6.91 5.83 14.44
N GLN A 277 -7.91 6.29 15.20
CA GLN A 277 -8.68 7.49 14.88
C GLN A 277 -7.83 8.77 15.02
N MET A 278 -6.96 8.84 16.03
CA MET A 278 -5.98 9.92 16.18
C MET A 278 -4.99 9.93 15.02
N LEU A 279 -4.44 8.77 14.66
CA LEU A 279 -3.55 8.64 13.50
C LEU A 279 -4.24 9.08 12.20
N LEU A 280 -5.49 8.64 11.96
CA LEU A 280 -6.26 9.03 10.77
C LEU A 280 -6.57 10.54 10.77
N SER A 281 -6.85 11.14 11.93
CA SER A 281 -7.01 12.58 12.08
C SER A 281 -5.70 13.33 11.76
N ASP A 282 -4.56 12.80 12.20
CA ASP A 282 -3.25 13.36 11.88
C ASP A 282 -2.91 13.25 10.39
N MET A 283 -3.24 12.11 9.77
CA MET A 283 -3.13 11.93 8.32
C MET A 283 -4.05 12.89 7.56
N TRP A 284 -5.27 13.13 8.07
CA TRP A 284 -6.24 14.07 7.49
C TRP A 284 -5.72 15.52 7.49
N MET A 285 -5.15 15.95 8.62
CA MET A 285 -4.51 17.27 8.77
C MET A 285 -3.24 17.38 7.91
N GLY A 286 -2.53 16.27 7.70
CA GLY A 286 -1.26 16.25 6.99
C GLY A 286 -0.20 17.10 7.70
N ARG A 287 0.43 18.02 6.96
CA ARG A 287 1.46 18.93 7.50
C ARG A 287 0.90 20.17 8.18
N LEU A 288 -0.42 20.37 8.16
CA LEU A 288 -1.05 21.55 8.76
C LEU A 288 -1.26 21.32 10.25
N ASN A 289 -0.90 22.31 11.07
CA ASN A 289 -1.21 22.28 12.49
C ASN A 289 -2.56 22.98 12.69
N MET A 290 -3.64 22.20 12.70
CA MET A 290 -4.98 22.76 12.87
C MET A 290 -5.38 22.68 14.34
N ARG A 291 -5.35 23.82 15.06
CA ARG A 291 -6.02 23.95 16.36
C ARG A 291 -7.54 24.00 16.16
N LYS A 292 -8.29 23.60 17.20
CA LYS A 292 -9.77 23.65 17.24
C LYS A 292 -10.31 24.95 16.61
N ASN A 293 -11.35 24.81 15.78
CA ASN A 293 -12.06 25.89 15.07
C ASN A 293 -11.36 26.56 13.87
N SER A 294 -10.22 26.09 13.39
CA SER A 294 -9.49 26.75 12.29
C SER A 294 -9.91 26.32 10.86
N TRP A 295 -11.02 25.59 10.69
CA TRP A 295 -11.44 25.09 9.37
C TRP A 295 -11.73 26.21 8.35
N TYR A 296 -12.28 27.35 8.80
CA TYR A 296 -12.50 28.52 7.96
C TYR A 296 -11.19 29.17 7.49
N LYS A 297 -10.09 29.04 8.24
CA LYS A 297 -8.77 29.53 7.81
C LYS A 297 -8.26 28.72 6.61
N VAL A 298 -8.57 27.43 6.54
CA VAL A 298 -8.25 26.58 5.38
C VAL A 298 -9.02 27.06 4.16
N ILE A 299 -10.33 27.27 4.29
CA ILE A 299 -11.18 27.76 3.20
C ILE A 299 -10.72 29.14 2.72
N LEU A 300 -10.44 30.05 3.65
CA LEU A 300 -9.91 31.37 3.32
C LEU A 300 -8.58 31.27 2.56
N SER A 301 -7.70 30.35 2.96
CA SER A 301 -6.39 30.14 2.31
C SER A 301 -6.50 29.47 0.94
N ILE A 302 -7.58 28.71 0.69
CA ILE A 302 -7.90 28.18 -0.64
C ILE A 302 -8.35 29.31 -1.58
N LEU A 303 -9.23 30.20 -1.09
CA LEU A 303 -9.75 31.32 -1.88
C LEU A 303 -8.71 32.44 -2.09
N VAL A 304 -7.84 32.64 -1.10
CA VAL A 304 -6.83 33.72 -1.06
C VAL A 304 -5.44 33.09 -0.87
N PRO A 305 -4.72 32.75 -1.97
CA PRO A 305 -3.42 32.08 -1.90
C PRO A 305 -2.35 32.75 -1.03
N PRO A 306 -2.27 34.09 -0.91
CA PRO A 306 -1.33 34.73 0.02
C PRO A 306 -1.54 34.36 1.50
N ALA A 307 -2.75 34.02 1.91
CA ALA A 307 -3.06 33.66 3.30
C ALA A 307 -2.42 32.33 3.73
N ILE A 308 -1.97 31.50 2.78
CA ILE A 308 -1.28 30.22 3.03
C ILE A 308 0.00 30.42 3.87
N LEU A 309 0.64 31.59 3.78
CA LEU A 309 1.88 31.89 4.51
C LEU A 309 1.65 32.15 6.00
N LEU A 310 0.44 32.56 6.37
CA LEU A 310 0.01 32.88 7.74
C LEU A 310 -0.45 31.65 8.52
N LEU A 311 -0.60 30.50 7.85
CA LEU A 311 -0.99 29.25 8.49
C LEU A 311 0.15 28.64 9.31
N GLU A 312 -0.22 27.97 10.40
CA GLU A 312 0.69 27.18 11.22
C GLU A 312 0.92 25.80 10.59
N TYR A 313 2.18 25.42 10.47
CA TYR A 313 2.61 24.13 9.91
C TYR A 313 3.27 23.30 11.01
N LYS A 314 3.00 21.99 11.00
CA LYS A 314 3.65 21.04 11.91
C LYS A 314 5.15 20.98 11.64
N THR A 315 5.95 20.92 12.70
CA THR A 315 7.40 20.79 12.61
C THR A 315 7.82 19.38 12.18
N LYS A 316 9.10 19.19 11.80
CA LYS A 316 9.63 17.87 11.41
C LYS A 316 9.47 16.82 12.52
N ALA A 317 9.63 17.22 13.79
CA ALA A 317 9.50 16.33 14.94
C ALA A 317 8.04 15.86 15.15
N GLU A 318 7.09 16.79 15.02
CA GLU A 318 5.64 16.52 15.11
C GLU A 318 5.10 15.67 13.94
N MET A 319 5.86 15.51 12.86
CA MET A 319 5.52 14.65 11.72
C MET A 319 6.19 13.28 11.77
N SER A 320 6.95 12.96 12.82
CA SER A 320 7.77 11.74 12.86
C SER A 320 6.94 10.44 12.94
N HIS A 321 5.72 10.50 13.46
CA HIS A 321 4.81 9.35 13.56
C HIS A 321 3.87 9.17 12.37
N ILE A 322 3.79 10.18 11.48
CA ILE A 322 2.93 10.16 10.31
C ILE A 322 3.72 9.55 9.14
N PRO A 323 3.22 8.50 8.47
CA PRO A 323 3.88 7.96 7.30
C PRO A 323 3.94 9.03 6.21
N GLN A 324 5.14 9.36 5.77
CA GLN A 324 5.36 10.38 4.74
C GLN A 324 5.44 9.73 3.36
N SER A 325 4.97 10.44 2.32
CA SER A 325 5.19 10.01 0.95
C SER A 325 6.69 10.00 0.62
N GLN A 326 7.09 9.16 -0.34
CA GLN A 326 8.49 9.06 -0.78
C GLN A 326 9.02 10.43 -1.23
N ASP A 327 8.22 11.22 -1.95
CA ASP A 327 8.57 12.59 -2.36
C ASP A 327 8.84 13.51 -1.15
N ALA A 328 8.05 13.39 -0.09
CA ALA A 328 8.22 14.20 1.11
C ALA A 328 9.48 13.80 1.90
N HIS A 329 9.86 12.52 1.87
CA HIS A 329 11.11 12.02 2.42
C HIS A 329 12.33 12.45 1.58
N GLN A 330 12.26 12.36 0.26
CA GLN A 330 13.33 12.78 -0.65
C GLN A 330 13.63 14.27 -0.49
N MET A 331 12.59 15.11 -0.51
CA MET A 331 12.70 16.55 -0.22
C MET A 331 13.20 16.87 1.20
N THR A 332 13.17 15.92 2.14
CA THR A 332 13.73 16.08 3.49
C THR A 332 15.19 15.69 3.56
N MET A 333 15.63 14.73 2.73
CA MET A 333 17.03 14.37 2.57
C MET A 333 17.80 15.47 1.84
N ASP A 334 17.25 16.02 0.76
CA ASP A 334 17.86 17.11 0.00
C ASP A 334 18.10 18.37 0.87
N ASP A 335 17.16 18.69 1.77
CA ASP A 335 17.31 19.78 2.75
C ASP A 335 18.39 19.52 3.82
N SER A 336 18.62 18.25 4.15
CA SER A 336 19.61 17.85 5.15
C SER A 336 21.01 17.90 4.53
N GLU A 337 21.14 17.49 3.27
CA GLU A 337 22.38 17.62 2.49
C GLU A 337 22.72 19.10 2.20
N ASN A 338 21.75 19.93 1.81
CA ASN A 338 21.94 21.37 1.63
C ASN A 338 22.30 22.11 2.93
N ASN A 339 21.78 21.67 4.09
CA ASN A 339 22.22 22.23 5.39
C ASN A 339 23.66 21.85 5.73
N PHE A 340 24.10 20.64 5.38
CA PHE A 340 25.46 20.20 5.66
C PHE A 340 26.48 20.99 4.84
N GLN A 341 26.14 21.29 3.58
CA GLN A 341 26.94 22.16 2.69
C GLN A 341 27.03 23.60 3.23
N ASN A 342 25.92 24.19 3.66
CA ASN A 342 25.94 25.55 4.23
C ASN A 342 26.72 25.66 5.56
N ILE A 343 26.78 24.60 6.37
CA ILE A 343 27.59 24.58 7.61
C ILE A 343 29.09 24.49 7.30
N THR A 344 29.48 23.94 6.15
CA THR A 344 30.90 23.80 5.80
C THR A 344 31.53 25.10 5.29
N GLU A 345 30.72 26.08 4.85
CA GLU A 345 31.20 27.38 4.33
C GLU A 345 31.40 28.45 5.42
N GLU A 346 30.89 28.27 6.65
CA GLU A 346 30.96 29.27 7.74
C GLU A 346 31.91 28.90 8.90
N ILE A 347 32.92 28.04 8.68
CA ILE A 347 34.01 27.83 9.66
C ILE A 347 35.28 28.55 9.17
N PRO A 348 35.61 29.75 9.67
CA PRO A 348 36.93 30.33 9.45
C PRO A 348 37.95 29.52 10.26
N MET A 349 38.86 28.86 9.56
CA MET A 349 39.96 28.08 10.11
C MET A 349 41.14 29.02 10.41
N GLU A 350 41.14 29.69 11.56
CA GLU A 350 42.34 30.39 12.06
C GLU A 350 43.12 29.53 13.07
N VAL A 351 44.11 28.87 12.48
CA VAL A 351 45.44 28.46 12.99
C VAL A 351 45.75 28.66 14.48
N PHE A 352 46.06 27.52 15.13
CA PHE A 352 46.87 27.33 16.34
C PHE A 352 47.77 28.50 16.77
N LYS A 353 47.56 28.99 18.00
CA LYS A 353 48.67 29.46 18.84
C LYS A 353 48.38 29.14 20.31
N GLU A 354 49.21 28.25 20.84
CA GLU A 354 49.20 27.81 22.23
C GLU A 354 49.89 28.85 23.14
N VAL A 355 49.46 28.88 24.42
CA VAL A 355 50.21 29.26 25.65
C VAL A 355 49.61 30.39 26.52
N ARG A 356 49.22 29.96 27.74
CA ARG A 356 49.19 30.59 29.09
C ARG A 356 47.97 31.40 29.62
N ILE A 357 47.24 30.73 30.54
CA ILE A 357 46.84 31.09 31.94
C ILE A 357 46.67 32.58 32.29
N LEU A 358 45.43 33.03 32.62
CA LEU A 358 44.90 33.36 33.97
C LEU A 358 43.51 34.06 33.87
N ASP A 359 42.58 33.67 34.76
CA ASP A 359 41.45 34.41 35.37
C ASP A 359 40.49 35.29 34.54
N SER A 360 39.20 34.90 34.51
CA SER A 360 38.13 35.55 35.29
C SER A 360 36.72 35.31 34.70
N ASN A 361 35.77 35.14 35.61
CA ASN A 361 34.32 35.10 35.42
C ASN A 361 33.78 36.05 34.34
N GLU A 362 32.89 35.54 33.47
CA GLU A 362 31.54 36.08 33.20
C GLU A 362 30.86 35.27 32.08
N GLY A 363 29.53 35.08 32.17
CA GLY A 363 28.74 34.59 31.04
C GLY A 363 28.06 33.21 31.16
N LYS A 364 27.44 32.90 32.29
CA LYS A 364 26.31 31.93 32.29
C LYS A 364 25.16 32.56 31.49
N ASN A 365 25.08 32.35 30.16
CA ASN A 365 23.87 32.59 29.34
C ASN A 365 23.95 32.15 27.86
N GLU A 366 24.80 31.19 27.47
CA GLU A 366 24.91 30.79 26.04
C GLU A 366 24.35 29.42 25.66
N MET A 367 23.69 28.68 26.58
CA MET A 367 23.14 27.34 26.29
C MET A 367 21.63 27.26 26.05
N GLU A 368 20.93 28.37 25.86
CA GLU A 368 19.45 28.37 25.68
C GLU A 368 18.94 28.90 24.32
N ILE A 369 19.81 29.18 23.33
CA ILE A 369 19.37 29.71 22.03
C ILE A 369 19.96 28.90 20.87
N GLN A 370 19.59 27.62 20.73
CA GLN A 370 19.74 26.91 19.44
C GLN A 370 18.74 25.76 19.25
N MET A 371 17.48 26.00 19.61
CA MET A 371 16.35 25.15 19.19
C MET A 371 15.27 25.99 18.50
N LYS A 372 15.67 26.99 17.71
CA LYS A 372 14.74 27.67 16.79
C LYS A 372 14.50 26.76 15.59
N SER A 373 13.31 26.17 15.54
CA SER A 373 12.78 25.46 14.38
C SER A 373 12.93 26.31 13.11
N LYS A 374 13.86 25.95 12.22
CA LYS A 374 14.07 26.67 10.95
C LYS A 374 12.74 26.66 10.16
N LYS A 375 12.23 27.86 9.85
CA LYS A 375 10.97 28.07 9.11
C LYS A 375 11.07 27.39 7.73
N LEU A 376 10.04 26.62 7.36
CA LEU A 376 9.95 25.97 6.04
C LEU A 376 10.00 27.02 4.91
N PRO A 377 10.72 26.76 3.79
CA PRO A 377 10.77 27.67 2.66
C PRO A 377 9.37 27.90 2.06
N ILE A 378 9.15 29.07 1.49
CA ILE A 378 7.83 29.56 1.03
C ILE A 378 7.20 28.61 0.00
N THR A 379 7.96 28.18 -1.00
CA THR A 379 7.51 27.23 -2.03
C THR A 379 7.07 25.89 -1.42
N ARG A 380 7.77 25.43 -0.39
CA ARG A 380 7.43 24.21 0.33
C ARG A 380 6.16 24.34 1.17
N LYS A 381 5.84 25.53 1.67
CA LYS A 381 4.55 25.78 2.34
C LYS A 381 3.38 25.59 1.37
N PHE A 382 3.47 26.13 0.15
CA PHE A 382 2.45 25.91 -0.89
C PHE A 382 2.31 24.43 -1.25
N TYR A 383 3.43 23.73 -1.48
CA TYR A 383 3.40 22.28 -1.76
C TYR A 383 2.77 21.49 -0.60
N ALA A 384 3.21 21.75 0.64
CA ALA A 384 2.67 21.10 1.82
C ALA A 384 1.18 21.37 2.04
N PHE A 385 0.71 22.57 1.71
CA PHE A 385 -0.69 22.97 1.80
C PHE A 385 -1.54 22.21 0.77
N TYR A 386 -1.22 22.30 -0.53
CA TYR A 386 -2.04 21.65 -1.58
C TYR A 386 -1.98 20.12 -1.55
N HIS A 387 -0.92 19.53 -0.99
CA HIS A 387 -0.85 18.08 -0.81
C HIS A 387 -1.64 17.56 0.41
N ALA A 388 -2.05 18.42 1.34
CA ALA A 388 -2.78 18.02 2.53
C ALA A 388 -4.20 17.50 2.19
N PRO A 389 -4.65 16.35 2.74
CA PRO A 389 -5.97 15.78 2.44
C PRO A 389 -7.13 16.73 2.75
N ILE A 390 -7.07 17.45 3.89
CA ILE A 390 -8.09 18.44 4.25
C ILE A 390 -8.25 19.55 3.20
N VAL A 391 -7.16 20.01 2.59
CA VAL A 391 -7.19 21.05 1.54
C VAL A 391 -7.79 20.49 0.27
N LYS A 392 -7.39 19.27 -0.14
CA LYS A 392 -7.97 18.58 -1.29
C LYS A 392 -9.47 18.37 -1.13
N PHE A 393 -9.91 17.98 0.06
CA PHE A 393 -11.32 17.82 0.38
C PHE A 393 -12.09 19.13 0.24
N TRP A 394 -11.67 20.20 0.92
CA TRP A 394 -12.39 21.48 0.84
C TRP A 394 -12.34 22.09 -0.56
N PHE A 395 -11.22 21.96 -1.27
CA PHE A 395 -11.12 22.40 -2.66
C PHE A 395 -12.13 21.66 -3.55
N ASN A 396 -12.21 20.33 -3.42
CA ASN A 396 -13.18 19.53 -4.15
C ASN A 396 -14.63 19.90 -3.77
N THR A 397 -14.93 20.02 -2.47
CA THR A 397 -16.26 20.37 -1.99
C THR A 397 -16.69 21.77 -2.45
N LEU A 398 -15.81 22.77 -2.45
CA LEU A 398 -16.12 24.11 -2.97
C LEU A 398 -16.39 24.08 -4.48
N ALA A 399 -15.56 23.37 -5.25
CA ALA A 399 -15.79 23.18 -6.68
C ALA A 399 -17.11 22.44 -6.95
N TYR A 400 -17.44 21.44 -6.13
CA TYR A 400 -18.69 20.67 -6.22
C TYR A 400 -19.93 21.53 -5.91
N LEU A 401 -19.86 22.39 -4.88
CA LEU A 401 -20.92 23.35 -4.58
C LEU A 401 -21.08 24.37 -5.74
N GLY A 402 -19.97 24.85 -6.30
CA GLY A 402 -19.97 25.66 -7.52
C GLY A 402 -20.64 24.97 -8.70
N PHE A 403 -20.32 23.69 -8.92
CA PHE A 403 -20.96 22.84 -9.92
C PHE A 403 -22.47 22.71 -9.68
N LEU A 404 -22.92 22.44 -8.46
CA LEU A 404 -24.35 22.35 -8.15
C LEU A 404 -25.07 23.69 -8.40
N MET A 405 -24.47 24.82 -8.00
CA MET A 405 -25.02 26.16 -8.25
C MET A 405 -25.14 26.45 -9.75
N LEU A 406 -24.12 26.10 -10.55
CA LEU A 406 -24.19 26.24 -12.00
C LEU A 406 -25.19 25.27 -12.64
N TYR A 407 -25.27 24.03 -12.15
CA TYR A 407 -26.14 23.02 -12.73
C TYR A 407 -27.62 23.31 -12.43
N THR A 408 -27.94 23.71 -11.21
CA THR A 408 -29.27 24.24 -10.85
C THR A 408 -29.65 25.45 -11.70
N PHE A 409 -28.73 26.40 -11.88
CA PHE A 409 -28.96 27.55 -12.76
C PHE A 409 -29.30 27.11 -14.19
N VAL A 410 -28.53 26.18 -14.77
CA VAL A 410 -28.77 25.63 -16.11
C VAL A 410 -30.10 24.88 -16.22
N VAL A 411 -30.54 24.21 -15.16
CA VAL A 411 -31.79 23.43 -15.14
C VAL A 411 -33.03 24.32 -14.94
N LEU A 412 -32.92 25.35 -14.10
CA LEU A 412 -34.05 26.24 -13.75
C LEU A 412 -34.25 27.35 -14.79
N VAL A 413 -33.18 27.91 -15.33
CA VAL A 413 -33.26 28.93 -16.39
C VAL A 413 -33.67 28.28 -17.70
N GLN A 414 -34.38 29.04 -18.54
CA GLN A 414 -34.88 28.54 -19.83
C GLN A 414 -33.72 27.97 -20.67
N MET A 415 -33.81 26.66 -20.96
CA MET A 415 -32.84 25.98 -21.81
C MET A 415 -33.01 26.42 -23.26
N GLU A 416 -32.07 27.22 -23.75
CA GLU A 416 -31.98 27.59 -25.16
C GLU A 416 -31.53 26.39 -26.02
N GLN A 417 -31.75 26.53 -27.34
CA GLN A 417 -31.45 25.49 -28.34
C GLN A 417 -29.95 25.21 -28.44
N LEU A 418 -29.10 26.20 -28.13
CA LEU A 418 -27.64 26.03 -28.03
C LEU A 418 -27.23 25.97 -26.55
N PRO A 419 -26.24 25.13 -26.19
CA PRO A 419 -25.74 25.10 -24.83
C PRO A 419 -25.13 26.45 -24.43
N SER A 420 -25.57 26.97 -23.30
CA SER A 420 -25.02 28.20 -22.73
C SER A 420 -23.59 27.99 -22.22
N VAL A 421 -22.87 29.08 -21.94
CA VAL A 421 -21.51 29.00 -21.37
C VAL A 421 -21.52 28.25 -20.03
N GLN A 422 -22.53 28.45 -19.20
CA GLN A 422 -22.69 27.74 -17.93
C GLN A 422 -22.91 26.24 -18.13
N GLU A 423 -23.69 25.87 -19.16
CA GLU A 423 -23.92 24.46 -19.49
C GLU A 423 -22.64 23.76 -19.95
N TRP A 424 -21.78 24.43 -20.73
CA TRP A 424 -20.48 23.89 -21.09
C TRP A 424 -19.57 23.63 -19.89
N ILE A 425 -19.60 24.50 -18.87
CA ILE A 425 -18.85 24.29 -17.63
C ILE A 425 -19.37 23.03 -16.90
N VAL A 426 -20.68 22.85 -16.82
CA VAL A 426 -21.31 21.65 -16.23
C VAL A 426 -20.92 20.38 -16.99
N ILE A 427 -20.97 20.41 -18.33
CA ILE A 427 -20.58 19.26 -19.16
C ILE A 427 -19.10 18.93 -18.96
N ALA A 428 -18.21 19.93 -18.95
CA ALA A 428 -16.79 19.74 -18.70
C ALA A 428 -16.53 19.17 -17.31
N TYR A 429 -17.28 19.61 -16.28
CA TYR A 429 -17.19 19.08 -14.93
C TYR A 429 -17.58 17.60 -14.89
N ILE A 430 -18.74 17.22 -15.45
CA ILE A 430 -19.20 15.83 -15.42
C ILE A 430 -18.30 14.91 -16.25
N PHE A 431 -17.78 15.42 -17.38
CA PHE A 431 -16.85 14.67 -18.22
C PHE A 431 -15.51 14.41 -17.52
N THR A 432 -14.91 15.44 -16.93
CA THR A 432 -13.65 15.28 -16.17
C THR A 432 -13.85 14.44 -14.91
N TYR A 433 -15.01 14.55 -14.25
CA TYR A 433 -15.40 13.68 -13.15
C TYR A 433 -15.52 12.21 -13.56
N ALA A 434 -16.11 11.93 -14.73
CA ALA A 434 -16.19 10.57 -15.27
C ALA A 434 -14.78 9.98 -15.53
N ILE A 435 -13.86 10.79 -16.07
CA ILE A 435 -12.46 10.38 -16.25
C ILE A 435 -11.80 10.07 -14.90
N GLU A 436 -12.06 10.88 -13.87
CA GLU A 436 -11.55 10.62 -12.53
C GLU A 436 -12.06 9.30 -11.94
N LYS A 437 -13.35 8.99 -12.09
CA LYS A 437 -13.93 7.70 -11.68
C LYS A 437 -13.33 6.52 -12.44
N VAL A 438 -13.10 6.67 -13.74
CA VAL A 438 -12.40 5.66 -14.55
C VAL A 438 -10.97 5.42 -14.03
N ARG A 439 -10.24 6.50 -13.72
CA ARG A 439 -8.90 6.41 -13.10
C ARG A 439 -8.94 5.69 -11.75
N GLU A 440 -9.92 5.98 -10.91
CA GLU A 440 -10.12 5.34 -9.59
C GLU A 440 -10.32 3.82 -9.70
N ILE A 441 -11.16 3.37 -10.64
CA ILE A 441 -11.40 1.94 -10.92
C ILE A 441 -10.10 1.26 -11.36
N PHE A 442 -9.29 1.91 -12.20
CA PHE A 442 -8.01 1.34 -12.65
C PHE A 442 -6.94 1.30 -11.54
N MET A 443 -6.92 2.28 -10.65
CA MET A 443 -5.94 2.38 -9.56
C MET A 443 -6.27 1.49 -8.33
N SER A 444 -7.46 0.89 -8.27
CA SER A 444 -7.87 0.03 -7.16
C SER A 444 -6.93 -1.17 -6.96
N GLU A 445 -6.68 -1.57 -5.70
CA GLU A 445 -5.62 -2.51 -5.29
C GLU A 445 -5.77 -3.97 -5.81
N ALA A 446 -6.96 -4.39 -6.27
CA ALA A 446 -7.17 -5.79 -6.65
C ALA A 446 -6.47 -6.17 -7.96
N GLY A 447 -5.78 -7.31 -8.05
CA GLY A 447 -5.01 -7.66 -9.27
C GLY A 447 -5.85 -7.80 -10.56
N LYS A 448 -7.06 -8.37 -10.47
CA LYS A 448 -7.95 -8.64 -11.63
C LYS A 448 -8.97 -7.51 -11.81
N VAL A 449 -9.14 -7.03 -13.03
CA VAL A 449 -10.08 -5.92 -13.38
C VAL A 449 -11.52 -6.23 -12.93
N ASN A 450 -12.01 -7.44 -13.15
CA ASN A 450 -13.38 -7.82 -12.73
C ASN A 450 -13.56 -7.74 -11.21
N GLN A 451 -12.52 -8.06 -10.44
CA GLN A 451 -12.57 -7.96 -8.99
C GLN A 451 -12.49 -6.49 -8.53
N LYS A 452 -11.69 -5.65 -9.20
CA LYS A 452 -11.66 -4.20 -8.95
C LYS A 452 -13.05 -3.60 -9.12
N ILE A 453 -13.70 -3.89 -10.25
CA ILE A 453 -15.03 -3.39 -10.57
C ILE A 453 -16.05 -3.86 -9.53
N LYS A 454 -16.05 -5.14 -9.16
CA LYS A 454 -16.95 -5.69 -8.14
C LYS A 454 -16.78 -5.03 -6.77
N VAL A 455 -15.54 -4.73 -6.37
CA VAL A 455 -15.27 -4.03 -5.10
C VAL A 455 -15.74 -2.59 -5.18
N TRP A 456 -15.48 -1.89 -6.29
CA TRP A 456 -15.88 -0.49 -6.47
C TRP A 456 -17.42 -0.32 -6.47
N PHE A 457 -18.16 -1.22 -7.12
CA PHE A 457 -19.62 -1.25 -7.08
C PHE A 457 -20.21 -1.76 -5.74
N SER A 458 -19.38 -2.14 -4.76
CA SER A 458 -19.88 -2.48 -3.42
C SER A 458 -20.36 -1.26 -2.65
N ASP A 459 -19.94 -0.05 -3.05
CA ASP A 459 -20.30 1.20 -2.39
C ASP A 459 -21.53 1.82 -3.04
N TYR A 460 -22.55 2.14 -2.24
CA TYR A 460 -23.83 2.70 -2.70
C TYR A 460 -23.67 3.99 -3.50
N PHE A 461 -22.76 4.88 -3.08
CA PHE A 461 -22.51 6.13 -3.78
C PHE A 461 -21.87 5.94 -5.15
N ASN A 462 -20.99 4.95 -5.33
CA ASN A 462 -20.36 4.65 -6.62
C ASN A 462 -21.38 4.12 -7.64
N ILE A 463 -22.35 3.31 -7.18
CA ILE A 463 -23.49 2.90 -8.01
C ILE A 463 -24.29 4.14 -8.46
N SER A 464 -24.63 5.03 -7.51
CA SER A 464 -25.35 6.26 -7.81
C SER A 464 -24.60 7.17 -8.79
N ASP A 465 -23.28 7.32 -8.62
CA ASP A 465 -22.43 8.12 -9.51
C ASP A 465 -22.43 7.55 -10.94
N THR A 466 -22.41 6.22 -11.08
CA THR A 466 -22.47 5.56 -12.39
C THR A 466 -23.79 5.84 -13.10
N ILE A 467 -24.90 5.75 -12.36
CA ILE A 467 -26.23 6.06 -12.89
C ILE A 467 -26.28 7.54 -13.32
N ALA A 468 -25.82 8.46 -12.46
CA ALA A 468 -25.82 9.90 -12.72
C ALA A 468 -25.03 10.27 -13.99
N ILE A 469 -23.83 9.69 -14.16
CA ILE A 469 -22.98 9.94 -15.33
C ILE A 469 -23.63 9.41 -16.61
N ILE A 470 -24.13 8.17 -16.59
CA ILE A 470 -24.77 7.55 -17.76
C ILE A 470 -26.04 8.30 -18.14
N SER A 471 -26.93 8.59 -17.19
CA SER A 471 -28.16 9.36 -17.45
C SER A 471 -27.87 10.76 -17.95
N PHE A 472 -26.81 11.42 -17.46
CA PHE A 472 -26.39 12.72 -17.97
C PHE A 472 -26.03 12.68 -19.46
N PHE A 473 -25.17 11.74 -19.87
CA PHE A 473 -24.75 11.65 -21.27
C PHE A 473 -25.89 11.19 -22.19
N ILE A 474 -26.83 10.37 -21.71
CA ILE A 474 -28.06 10.05 -22.44
C ILE A 474 -28.90 11.31 -22.64
N GLY A 475 -29.12 12.09 -21.57
CA GLY A 475 -29.83 13.36 -21.65
C GLY A 475 -29.14 14.33 -22.63
N PHE A 476 -27.81 14.39 -22.59
CA PHE A 476 -27.02 15.29 -23.44
C PHE A 476 -27.09 14.87 -24.91
N GLY A 477 -27.00 13.56 -25.18
CA GLY A 477 -27.16 12.98 -26.51
C GLY A 477 -28.53 13.24 -27.11
N LEU A 478 -29.61 13.10 -26.32
CA LEU A 478 -30.97 13.41 -26.77
C LEU A 478 -31.16 14.91 -27.03
N ARG A 479 -30.60 15.77 -26.18
CA ARG A 479 -30.63 17.23 -26.36
C ARG A 479 -29.87 17.66 -27.62
N PHE A 480 -28.66 17.14 -27.83
CA PHE A 480 -27.84 17.49 -29.00
C PHE A 480 -28.37 16.86 -30.29
N GLY A 481 -28.91 15.64 -30.21
CA GLY A 481 -29.53 14.92 -31.33
C GLY A 481 -30.85 15.56 -31.80
N ALA A 482 -31.60 16.20 -30.90
CA ALA A 482 -32.83 16.94 -31.24
C ALA A 482 -32.59 18.19 -32.11
N LYS A 483 -31.34 18.65 -32.25
CA LYS A 483 -30.92 19.80 -33.07
C LYS A 483 -31.26 19.64 -34.56
N TRP A 484 -31.42 18.41 -35.06
CA TRP A 484 -31.53 18.12 -36.49
C TRP A 484 -32.97 18.13 -37.06
N ASN A 485 -34.01 18.20 -36.22
CA ASN A 485 -35.40 18.28 -36.68
C ASN A 485 -35.97 19.70 -36.48
N PHE A 486 -36.02 20.48 -37.57
CA PHE A 486 -36.42 21.88 -37.60
C PHE A 486 -37.96 22.04 -37.68
N ALA A 487 -38.56 22.71 -36.69
CA ALA A 487 -39.73 23.59 -36.86
C ALA A 487 -40.04 24.38 -35.57
N ASN A 488 -40.08 23.72 -34.40
CA ASN A 488 -40.32 24.36 -33.08
C ASN A 488 -39.57 23.60 -31.98
N ALA A 489 -38.76 24.30 -31.18
CA ALA A 489 -37.91 23.67 -30.14
C ALA A 489 -38.70 22.96 -29.01
N TYR A 490 -39.96 23.35 -28.80
CA TYR A 490 -40.81 22.81 -27.73
C TYR A 490 -41.77 21.70 -28.18
N ASP A 491 -42.01 21.55 -29.48
CA ASP A 491 -42.87 20.47 -30.03
C ASP A 491 -42.11 19.16 -30.26
N ASN A 492 -40.79 19.18 -30.08
CA ASN A 492 -39.97 17.99 -30.25
C ASN A 492 -39.94 17.17 -28.95
N HIS A 493 -40.68 16.07 -28.92
CA HIS A 493 -40.72 15.11 -27.81
C HIS A 493 -39.32 14.65 -27.36
N VAL A 494 -38.33 14.60 -28.27
CA VAL A 494 -36.95 14.20 -27.96
C VAL A 494 -36.22 15.26 -27.14
N PHE A 495 -36.43 16.55 -27.43
CA PHE A 495 -35.83 17.65 -26.66
C PHE A 495 -36.43 17.73 -25.25
N VAL A 496 -37.75 17.57 -25.14
CA VAL A 496 -38.45 17.53 -23.84
C VAL A 496 -37.96 16.34 -23.01
N ALA A 497 -37.80 15.16 -23.60
CA ALA A 497 -37.25 13.99 -22.92
C ALA A 497 -35.81 14.24 -22.43
N GLY A 498 -34.94 14.84 -23.26
CA GLY A 498 -33.58 15.22 -22.85
C GLY A 498 -33.58 16.20 -21.67
N ARG A 499 -34.43 17.23 -21.70
CA ARG A 499 -34.58 18.19 -20.60
C ARG A 499 -35.09 17.53 -19.32
N LEU A 500 -36.10 16.67 -19.39
CA LEU A 500 -36.64 15.96 -18.22
C LEU A 500 -35.57 15.06 -17.59
N ILE A 501 -34.76 14.38 -18.40
CA ILE A 501 -33.62 13.59 -17.91
C ILE A 501 -32.61 14.49 -17.19
N TYR A 502 -32.29 15.66 -17.71
CA TYR A 502 -31.44 16.65 -17.02
C TYR A 502 -32.03 17.08 -15.67
N CYS A 503 -33.33 17.37 -15.62
CA CYS A 503 -34.02 17.78 -14.40
C CYS A 503 -34.00 16.66 -13.34
N LEU A 504 -34.23 15.41 -13.73
CA LEU A 504 -34.17 14.28 -12.80
C LEU A 504 -32.73 13.97 -12.38
N ASN A 505 -31.76 14.18 -13.27
CA ASN A 505 -30.37 13.87 -13.00
C ASN A 505 -29.79 14.68 -11.85
N ILE A 506 -30.27 15.92 -11.63
CA ILE A 506 -29.81 16.77 -10.53
C ILE A 506 -29.97 16.12 -9.15
N ILE A 507 -30.97 15.25 -9.00
CA ILE A 507 -31.25 14.54 -7.75
C ILE A 507 -30.06 13.68 -7.35
N PHE A 508 -29.44 12.97 -8.28
CA PHE A 508 -28.27 12.12 -7.98
C PHE A 508 -27.08 12.95 -7.49
N TRP A 509 -26.84 14.12 -8.07
CA TRP A 509 -25.79 15.03 -7.62
C TRP A 509 -26.09 15.64 -6.24
N TYR A 510 -27.36 15.87 -5.90
CA TYR A 510 -27.72 16.25 -4.53
C TYR A 510 -27.54 15.11 -3.54
N VAL A 511 -27.92 13.87 -3.89
CA VAL A 511 -27.68 12.70 -3.04
C VAL A 511 -26.18 12.50 -2.79
N ARG A 512 -25.33 12.73 -3.80
CA ARG A 512 -23.88 12.69 -3.67
C ARG A 512 -23.33 13.73 -2.67
N LEU A 513 -24.04 14.82 -2.38
CA LEU A 513 -23.68 15.77 -1.32
C LEU A 513 -23.67 15.11 0.07
N LEU A 514 -24.51 14.09 0.30
CA LEU A 514 -24.54 13.35 1.56
C LEU A 514 -23.23 12.63 1.85
N ASP A 515 -22.47 12.20 0.83
CA ASP A 515 -21.15 11.59 1.01
C ASP A 515 -20.13 12.62 1.54
N PHE A 516 -20.17 13.85 1.02
CA PHE A 516 -19.36 14.96 1.56
C PHE A 516 -19.74 15.32 2.99
N LEU A 517 -21.04 15.28 3.31
CA LEU A 517 -21.54 15.53 4.66
C LEU A 517 -21.14 14.42 5.64
N ALA A 518 -21.03 13.17 5.16
CA ALA A 518 -20.72 12.02 5.99
C ALA A 518 -19.30 12.04 6.59
N VAL A 519 -18.40 12.87 6.06
CA VAL A 519 -17.05 13.06 6.60
C VAL A 519 -17.06 13.76 7.97
N ASN A 520 -18.11 14.52 8.28
CA ASN A 520 -18.23 15.18 9.58
C ASN A 520 -18.52 14.14 10.69
N GLN A 521 -17.80 14.22 11.81
CA GLN A 521 -17.93 13.31 12.95
C GLN A 521 -19.36 13.20 13.49
N GLN A 522 -20.13 14.29 13.44
CA GLN A 522 -21.51 14.31 13.92
C GLN A 522 -22.51 13.85 12.86
N ALA A 523 -22.33 14.24 11.60
CA ALA A 523 -23.29 13.97 10.53
C ALA A 523 -23.11 12.58 9.88
N GLY A 524 -21.88 12.05 9.87
CA GLY A 524 -21.55 10.73 9.32
C GLY A 524 -22.41 9.59 9.85
N PRO A 525 -22.55 9.43 11.18
CA PRO A 525 -23.41 8.39 11.75
C PRO A 525 -24.86 8.47 11.26
N TYR A 526 -25.43 9.67 11.13
CA TYR A 526 -26.80 9.84 10.66
C TYR A 526 -26.99 9.42 9.19
N VAL A 527 -26.08 9.82 8.31
CA VAL A 527 -26.13 9.42 6.89
C VAL A 527 -26.04 7.89 6.76
N MET A 528 -25.11 7.28 7.49
CA MET A 528 -24.95 5.81 7.50
C MET A 528 -26.14 5.09 8.16
N MET A 529 -26.81 5.72 9.13
CA MET A 529 -27.99 5.18 9.80
C MET A 529 -29.21 5.18 8.88
N ILE A 530 -29.43 6.24 8.11
CA ILE A 530 -30.52 6.32 7.12
C ILE A 530 -30.40 5.14 6.13
N GLY A 531 -29.20 4.90 5.60
CA GLY A 531 -28.97 3.77 4.69
C GLY A 531 -29.28 2.41 5.32
N LYS A 532 -28.94 2.22 6.61
CA LYS A 532 -29.19 0.96 7.34
C LYS A 532 -30.64 0.75 7.78
N MET A 533 -31.39 1.82 8.00
CA MET A 533 -32.80 1.73 8.40
C MET A 533 -33.72 1.49 7.21
N VAL A 534 -33.31 1.94 6.03
CA VAL A 534 -34.04 1.74 4.78
C VAL A 534 -33.77 0.37 4.16
N SER A 535 -32.57 -0.20 4.36
CA SER A 535 -32.18 -1.55 3.94
C SER A 535 -32.73 -2.63 4.87
#